data_AF-A0A4Y9S0C1-F1
#
_entry.id   AF-A0A4Y9S0C1-F1
#
_cell.length_a   1.000
_cell.length_b   1.000
_cell.length_c   1.000
_cell.angle_alpha   90.00
_cell.angle_beta   90.00
_cell.angle_gamma   90.00
#
_symmetry.space_group_name_H-M   'P 1'
#
loop_
_entity.id
_entity.type
_entity.pdbx_description
1 polymer ?
#
loop_
_entity_poly.entity_id
_entity_poly.type
_entity_poly.pdbx_seq_one_letter_code
_entity_poly.pdbx_strand_id
1 'polypeptide(L)'
;MSKRVHPEFSFQARELEGQIEGILGDPPNQKNYNMMTQALVSEYASGSGIEDVNMMAFALVDHIRFTDPKGLMAETRDWDRGHPDKVFGMATCGEDGEPAQMYSAICENHPELARQAILTAFLHKHQGRWTDEDQSLEQLTANDEGDEHDEDEHGMVSDDFANLFDQGDEQ
;
A
#
# COMPACT_ATOMS: atom_id res chain seq x y z
N MET A 1 -5.73 22.29 -11.96
CA MET A 1 -6.36 21.55 -10.84
C MET A 1 -5.30 20.59 -10.32
N SER A 2 -4.79 20.85 -9.11
CA SER A 2 -3.70 20.08 -8.49
C SER A 2 -4.15 18.63 -8.28
N LYS A 3 -3.30 17.65 -8.64
CA LYS A 3 -3.59 16.22 -8.55
C LYS A 3 -3.23 15.74 -7.14
N ARG A 4 -3.84 16.31 -6.11
CA ARG A 4 -3.53 15.92 -4.73
C ARG A 4 -4.08 14.54 -4.43
N VAL A 5 -3.18 13.60 -4.11
CA VAL A 5 -3.50 12.32 -3.47
C VAL A 5 -3.81 12.58 -2.00
N HIS A 6 -4.75 11.82 -1.43
CA HIS A 6 -5.04 11.92 0.00
C HIS A 6 -3.81 11.48 0.83
N PRO A 7 -3.43 12.18 1.91
CA PRO A 7 -2.24 11.85 2.71
C PRO A 7 -2.20 10.39 3.19
N GLU A 8 -3.35 9.85 3.60
CA GLU A 8 -3.45 8.46 4.02
C GLU A 8 -3.06 7.47 2.92
N PHE A 9 -3.53 7.70 1.69
CA PHE A 9 -3.13 6.87 0.55
C PHE A 9 -1.62 6.97 0.24
N SER A 10 -1.05 8.17 0.36
CA SER A 10 0.38 8.38 0.23
C SER A 10 1.19 7.65 1.30
N PHE A 11 0.69 7.65 2.55
CA PHE A 11 1.29 6.94 3.67
C PHE A 11 1.26 5.42 3.44
N GLN A 12 0.08 4.85 3.18
CA GLN A 12 -0.07 3.41 2.94
C GLN A 12 0.76 2.92 1.75
N ALA A 13 0.88 3.72 0.68
CA ALA A 13 1.70 3.35 -0.47
C ALA A 13 3.22 3.32 -0.17
N ARG A 14 3.68 4.14 0.79
CA ARG A 14 5.07 4.13 1.27
C ARG A 14 5.31 2.99 2.26
N GLU A 15 4.37 2.74 3.16
CA GLU A 15 4.42 1.59 4.08
C GLU A 15 4.46 0.27 3.31
N LEU A 16 3.66 0.15 2.24
CA LEU A 16 3.67 -1.03 1.37
C LEU A 16 5.03 -1.28 0.72
N GLU A 17 5.75 -0.22 0.31
CA GLU A 17 7.13 -0.35 -0.18
C GLU A 17 8.04 -0.94 0.89
N GLY A 18 8.01 -0.38 2.11
CA GLY A 18 8.83 -0.85 3.22
C GLY A 18 8.52 -2.29 3.63
N GLN A 19 7.25 -2.70 3.55
CA GLN A 19 6.86 -4.09 3.78
C GLN A 19 7.41 -5.04 2.70
N ILE A 20 7.30 -4.67 1.42
CA ILE A 20 7.87 -5.45 0.31
C ILE A 20 9.38 -5.60 0.48
N GLU A 21 10.08 -4.51 0.75
CA GLU A 21 11.52 -4.50 0.99
C GLU A 21 11.90 -5.34 2.22
N GLY A 22 11.17 -5.22 3.32
CA GLY A 22 11.39 -5.99 4.54
C GLY A 22 11.23 -7.50 4.35
N ILE A 23 10.23 -7.91 3.55
CA ILE A 23 9.98 -9.31 3.24
C ILE A 23 11.02 -9.88 2.26
N LEU A 24 11.40 -9.09 1.25
CA LEU A 24 12.48 -9.46 0.34
C LEU A 24 13.81 -9.56 1.09
N GLY A 25 14.09 -8.65 2.01
CA GLY A 25 15.33 -8.58 2.77
C GLY A 25 16.56 -8.20 1.94
N ASP A 26 17.71 -8.10 2.60
CA ASP A 26 19.01 -7.83 1.98
C ASP A 26 20.05 -8.88 2.44
N PRO A 27 20.52 -9.79 1.55
CA PRO A 27 20.22 -9.87 0.12
C PRO A 27 18.80 -10.39 -0.18
N PRO A 28 18.21 -10.06 -1.35
CA PRO A 28 16.84 -10.44 -1.68
C PRO A 28 16.57 -11.95 -1.66
N ASN A 29 15.57 -12.36 -0.88
CA ASN A 29 15.07 -13.72 -0.78
C ASN A 29 13.73 -13.87 -1.51
N GLN A 30 13.81 -14.02 -2.84
CA GLN A 30 12.61 -14.17 -3.66
C GLN A 30 11.78 -15.41 -3.32
N LYS A 31 12.38 -16.47 -2.78
CA LYS A 31 11.62 -17.66 -2.38
C LYS A 31 10.69 -17.34 -1.22
N ASN A 32 11.19 -16.64 -0.19
CA ASN A 32 10.40 -16.25 0.97
C ASN A 32 9.26 -15.30 0.57
N TYR A 33 9.58 -14.29 -0.24
CA TYR A 33 8.61 -13.35 -0.78
C TYR A 33 7.47 -14.06 -1.52
N ASN A 34 7.80 -14.92 -2.50
CA ASN A 34 6.78 -15.65 -3.26
C ASN A 34 5.93 -16.58 -2.38
N MET A 35 6.51 -17.22 -1.37
CA MET A 35 5.76 -18.08 -0.44
C MET A 35 4.71 -17.26 0.33
N MET A 36 5.06 -16.07 0.78
CA MET A 36 4.15 -15.20 1.53
C MET A 36 3.05 -14.62 0.64
N THR A 37 3.40 -14.12 -0.54
CA THR A 37 2.41 -13.61 -1.50
C THR A 37 1.43 -14.72 -1.90
N GLN A 38 1.91 -15.94 -2.16
CA GLN A 38 1.04 -17.08 -2.49
C GLN A 38 0.12 -17.45 -1.33
N ALA A 39 0.63 -17.49 -0.09
CA ALA A 39 -0.18 -17.79 1.08
C ALA A 39 -1.34 -16.79 1.23
N LEU A 40 -1.05 -15.49 1.13
CA LEU A 40 -2.07 -14.45 1.22
C LEU A 40 -3.08 -14.55 0.07
N VAL A 41 -2.63 -14.76 -1.17
CA VAL A 41 -3.53 -14.94 -2.32
C VAL A 41 -4.49 -16.11 -2.07
N SER A 42 -3.99 -17.26 -1.61
CA SER A 42 -4.82 -18.43 -1.31
C SER A 42 -5.80 -18.16 -0.15
N GLU A 43 -5.37 -17.48 0.92
CA GLU A 43 -6.23 -17.12 2.05
C GLU A 43 -7.39 -16.21 1.63
N TYR A 44 -7.09 -15.11 0.93
CA TYR A 44 -8.12 -14.21 0.42
C TYR A 44 -9.03 -14.89 -0.62
N ALA A 45 -8.48 -15.73 -1.51
CA ALA A 45 -9.28 -16.50 -2.48
C ALA A 45 -10.27 -17.45 -1.80
N SER A 46 -9.93 -17.97 -0.61
CA SER A 46 -10.84 -18.79 0.21
C SER A 46 -11.86 -17.97 1.00
N GLY A 47 -11.74 -16.63 0.99
CA GLY A 47 -12.58 -15.71 1.76
C GLY A 47 -12.19 -15.56 3.23
N SER A 48 -11.00 -16.03 3.63
CA SER A 48 -10.53 -16.01 5.03
C SER A 48 -9.33 -15.08 5.27
N GLY A 49 -9.08 -14.13 4.37
CA GLY A 49 -7.93 -13.26 4.50
C GLY A 49 -8.07 -12.22 5.61
N ILE A 50 -6.95 -11.54 5.90
CA ILE A 50 -6.85 -10.55 6.98
C ILE A 50 -7.58 -9.26 6.57
N GLU A 51 -8.38 -8.68 7.46
CA GLU A 51 -9.05 -7.39 7.23
C GLU A 51 -8.09 -6.20 7.40
N ASP A 52 -7.00 -6.19 6.64
CA ASP A 52 -5.97 -5.15 6.68
C ASP A 52 -5.64 -4.64 5.27
N VAL A 53 -5.62 -3.31 5.10
CA VAL A 53 -5.39 -2.67 3.79
C VAL A 53 -4.02 -3.00 3.23
N ASN A 54 -2.99 -3.05 4.09
CA ASN A 54 -1.62 -3.30 3.65
C ASN A 54 -1.41 -4.75 3.26
N MET A 55 -1.93 -5.70 4.04
CA MET A 55 -1.88 -7.12 3.70
C MET A 55 -2.65 -7.41 2.41
N MET A 56 -3.79 -6.76 2.21
CA MET A 56 -4.59 -6.92 0.99
C MET A 56 -3.90 -6.26 -0.21
N ALA A 57 -3.30 -5.08 -0.05
CA ALA A 57 -2.55 -4.41 -1.10
C ALA A 57 -1.31 -5.22 -1.50
N PHE A 58 -0.60 -5.78 -0.52
CA PHE A 58 0.55 -6.65 -0.73
C PHE A 58 0.19 -7.90 -1.53
N ALA A 59 -0.91 -8.58 -1.17
CA ALA A 59 -1.42 -9.72 -1.93
C ALA A 59 -1.79 -9.35 -3.38
N LEU A 60 -2.21 -8.10 -3.63
CA LEU A 60 -2.58 -7.62 -4.96
C LEU A 60 -1.37 -7.21 -5.81
N VAL A 61 -0.27 -6.71 -5.21
CA VAL A 61 0.80 -5.99 -5.93
C VAL A 61 1.31 -6.74 -7.15
N ASP A 62 1.57 -8.04 -7.08
CA ASP A 62 2.14 -8.78 -8.21
C ASP A 62 1.10 -9.25 -9.23
N HIS A 63 -0.18 -9.23 -8.87
CA HIS A 63 -1.26 -9.79 -9.69
C HIS A 63 -2.15 -8.74 -10.35
N ILE A 64 -2.25 -7.55 -9.74
CA ILE A 64 -3.16 -6.51 -10.17
C ILE A 64 -2.67 -5.78 -11.42
N ARG A 65 -3.60 -5.57 -12.35
CA ARG A 65 -3.46 -4.74 -13.55
C ARG A 65 -4.52 -3.64 -13.54
N PHE A 66 -4.13 -2.45 -13.98
CA PHE A 66 -5.00 -1.27 -13.99
C PHE A 66 -5.45 -0.97 -15.42
N THR A 67 -6.76 -0.90 -15.62
CA THR A 67 -7.38 -0.63 -16.93
C THR A 67 -7.75 0.84 -17.12
N ASP A 68 -7.98 1.58 -16.02
CA ASP A 68 -8.20 3.03 -16.06
C ASP A 68 -7.35 3.78 -15.00
N PRO A 69 -6.05 4.01 -15.28
CA PRO A 69 -5.17 4.78 -14.39
C PRO A 69 -5.64 6.20 -14.09
N LYS A 70 -6.38 6.84 -15.01
CA LYS A 70 -6.85 8.22 -14.80
C LYS A 70 -8.05 8.26 -13.86
N GLY A 71 -8.97 7.32 -14.01
CA GLY A 71 -10.07 7.09 -13.09
C GLY A 71 -9.57 6.78 -11.69
N LEU A 72 -8.64 5.83 -11.57
CA LEU A 72 -8.03 5.46 -10.28
C LEU A 72 -7.38 6.66 -9.59
N MET A 73 -6.59 7.46 -10.32
CA MET A 73 -5.99 8.67 -9.77
C MET A 73 -7.01 9.74 -9.33
N ALA A 74 -8.24 9.73 -9.86
CA ALA A 74 -9.29 10.62 -9.38
C ALA A 74 -9.88 10.13 -8.05
N GLU A 75 -9.97 8.82 -7.85
CA GLU A 75 -10.50 8.18 -6.65
C GLU A 75 -9.52 8.22 -5.46
N THR A 76 -8.22 8.48 -5.68
CA THR A 76 -7.21 8.62 -4.59
C THR A 76 -7.36 9.90 -3.77
N ARG A 77 -8.36 10.75 -4.07
CA ARG A 77 -8.62 12.00 -3.34
C ARG A 77 -9.43 11.81 -2.07
N ASP A 78 -10.15 10.70 -1.97
CA ASP A 78 -11.12 10.47 -0.89
C ASP A 78 -10.86 9.10 -0.24
N TRP A 79 -10.36 9.16 0.99
CA TRP A 79 -10.03 7.97 1.77
C TRP A 79 -11.26 7.31 2.39
N ASP A 80 -12.26 8.08 2.84
CA ASP A 80 -13.38 7.58 3.65
C ASP A 80 -14.71 7.45 2.88
N ARG A 81 -14.86 8.11 1.73
CA ARG A 81 -16.15 8.23 1.01
C ARG A 81 -16.04 7.86 -0.47
N GLY A 82 -15.14 6.95 -0.81
CA GLY A 82 -15.00 6.47 -2.18
C GLY A 82 -16.16 5.58 -2.63
N HIS A 83 -16.11 5.15 -3.88
CA HIS A 83 -17.08 4.22 -4.45
C HIS A 83 -16.40 2.92 -4.87
N PRO A 84 -16.48 1.84 -4.06
CA PRO A 84 -15.80 0.58 -4.33
C PRO A 84 -16.06 0.05 -5.74
N ASP A 85 -17.34 0.02 -6.15
CA ASP A 85 -17.75 -0.48 -7.47
C ASP A 85 -17.06 0.23 -8.64
N LYS A 86 -16.78 1.53 -8.51
CA LYS A 86 -16.04 2.27 -9.54
C LYS A 86 -14.62 1.78 -9.65
N VAL A 87 -13.92 1.63 -8.53
CA VAL A 87 -12.53 1.18 -8.47
C VAL A 87 -12.41 -0.25 -8.95
N PHE A 88 -13.36 -1.12 -8.60
CA PHE A 88 -13.37 -2.53 -9.02
C PHE A 88 -13.44 -2.69 -10.53
N GLY A 89 -14.17 -1.81 -11.22
CA GLY A 89 -14.24 -1.78 -12.68
C GLY A 89 -12.98 -1.24 -13.38
N MET A 90 -12.04 -0.65 -12.63
CA MET A 90 -10.82 -0.02 -13.15
C MET A 90 -9.55 -0.87 -12.94
N ALA A 91 -9.68 -2.05 -12.34
CA ALA A 91 -8.59 -2.98 -12.10
C ALA A 91 -9.03 -4.45 -12.24
N THR A 92 -8.06 -5.34 -12.40
CA THR A 92 -8.30 -6.79 -12.54
C THR A 92 -7.05 -7.58 -12.14
N CYS A 93 -7.24 -8.77 -11.56
CA CYS A 93 -6.17 -9.75 -11.33
C CYS A 93 -6.19 -10.91 -12.35
N GLY A 94 -6.85 -10.73 -13.51
CA GLY A 94 -7.06 -11.79 -14.50
C GLY A 94 -8.53 -12.23 -14.59
N GLU A 95 -8.77 -13.25 -15.41
CA GLU A 95 -10.11 -13.82 -15.62
C GLU A 95 -10.31 -15.15 -14.87
N ASP A 96 -9.21 -15.81 -14.50
CA ASP A 96 -9.18 -17.15 -13.91
C ASP A 96 -8.05 -17.33 -12.89
N GLY A 97 -8.10 -18.43 -12.14
CA GLY A 97 -7.13 -18.79 -11.10
C GLY A 97 -7.36 -18.11 -9.74
N GLU A 98 -6.49 -18.43 -8.79
CA GLU A 98 -6.57 -17.89 -7.42
C GLU A 98 -6.49 -16.36 -7.35
N PRO A 99 -5.67 -15.64 -8.15
CA PRO A 99 -5.67 -14.19 -8.12
C PRO A 99 -7.01 -13.56 -8.52
N ALA A 100 -7.71 -14.14 -9.50
CA ALA A 100 -9.05 -13.69 -9.88
C ALA A 100 -10.08 -14.00 -8.79
N GLN A 101 -9.98 -15.17 -8.14
CA GLN A 101 -10.83 -15.55 -7.01
C GLN A 101 -10.60 -14.64 -5.80
N MET A 102 -9.35 -14.37 -5.43
CA MET A 102 -8.95 -13.39 -4.43
C MET A 102 -9.60 -12.05 -4.72
N TYR A 103 -9.41 -11.51 -5.94
CA TYR A 103 -9.94 -10.21 -6.31
C TYR A 103 -11.47 -10.17 -6.16
N SER A 104 -12.18 -11.21 -6.61
CA SER A 104 -13.63 -11.31 -6.42
C SER A 104 -14.02 -11.37 -4.95
N ALA A 105 -13.34 -12.20 -4.14
CA ALA A 105 -13.65 -12.42 -2.74
C ALA A 105 -13.43 -11.16 -1.89
N ILE A 106 -12.32 -10.43 -2.08
CA ILE A 106 -12.08 -9.18 -1.35
C ILE A 106 -13.08 -8.09 -1.74
N CYS A 107 -13.47 -8.02 -3.02
CA CYS A 107 -14.46 -7.03 -3.49
C CYS A 107 -15.85 -7.30 -2.92
N GLU A 108 -16.22 -8.58 -2.77
CA GLU A 108 -17.52 -8.99 -2.21
C GLU A 108 -17.58 -8.88 -0.69
N ASN A 109 -16.56 -9.37 0.01
CA ASN A 109 -16.57 -9.49 1.47
C ASN A 109 -16.15 -8.20 2.18
N HIS A 110 -15.22 -7.43 1.60
CA HIS A 110 -14.62 -6.26 2.24
C HIS A 110 -14.50 -5.08 1.27
N PRO A 111 -15.62 -4.53 0.75
CA PRO A 111 -15.59 -3.63 -0.40
C PRO A 111 -14.78 -2.35 -0.16
N GLU A 112 -14.87 -1.72 1.02
CA GLU A 112 -14.09 -0.52 1.32
C GLU A 112 -12.60 -0.80 1.49
N LEU A 113 -12.25 -1.90 2.17
CA LEU A 113 -10.85 -2.32 2.32
C LEU A 113 -10.24 -2.67 0.96
N ALA A 114 -10.98 -3.40 0.12
CA ALA A 114 -10.56 -3.72 -1.24
C ALA A 114 -10.37 -2.45 -2.08
N ARG A 115 -11.27 -1.47 -1.97
CA ARG A 115 -11.12 -0.17 -2.63
C ARG A 115 -9.82 0.51 -2.21
N GLN A 116 -9.57 0.58 -0.91
CA GLN A 116 -8.37 1.22 -0.38
C GLN A 116 -7.10 0.48 -0.83
N ALA A 117 -7.09 -0.85 -0.72
CA ALA A 117 -5.97 -1.70 -1.11
C ALA A 117 -5.63 -1.59 -2.60
N ILE A 118 -6.64 -1.57 -3.48
CA ILE A 118 -6.44 -1.37 -4.93
C ILE A 118 -5.81 -0.01 -5.23
N LEU A 119 -6.29 1.06 -4.57
CA LEU A 119 -5.74 2.41 -4.74
C LEU A 119 -4.33 2.54 -4.17
N THR A 120 -4.04 1.91 -3.03
CA THR A 120 -2.71 1.81 -2.44
C THR A 120 -1.74 1.08 -3.38
N ALA A 121 -2.12 -0.09 -3.90
CA ALA A 121 -1.32 -0.83 -4.88
C ALA A 121 -1.12 -0.03 -6.18
N PHE A 122 -2.13 0.73 -6.62
CA PHE A 122 -2.02 1.63 -7.77
C PHE A 122 -0.97 2.71 -7.55
N LEU A 123 -0.99 3.37 -6.39
CA LEU A 123 -0.05 4.43 -6.06
C LEU A 123 1.37 3.90 -5.87
N HIS A 124 1.56 2.78 -5.16
CA HIS A 124 2.86 2.13 -5.04
C HIS A 124 3.48 1.83 -6.43
N LYS A 125 2.70 1.26 -7.36
CA LYS A 125 3.16 1.01 -8.74
C LYS A 125 3.40 2.27 -9.57
N HIS A 126 3.01 3.45 -9.09
CA HIS A 126 3.10 4.72 -9.81
C HIS A 126 3.68 5.86 -8.96
N GLN A 127 4.61 5.57 -8.03
CA GLN A 127 5.21 6.55 -7.11
C GLN A 127 5.60 7.87 -7.79
N GLY A 128 6.41 7.84 -8.85
CA GLY A 128 6.84 9.05 -9.58
C GLY A 128 5.75 9.89 -10.25
N ARG A 129 4.48 9.48 -10.23
CA ARG A 129 3.35 10.28 -10.77
C ARG A 129 2.66 11.14 -9.73
N TRP A 130 2.88 10.88 -8.45
CA TRP A 130 2.23 11.59 -7.35
C TRP A 130 3.20 12.07 -6.28
N THR A 131 4.42 11.51 -6.19
CA THR A 131 5.48 11.97 -5.28
C THR A 131 6.11 13.28 -5.72
N ASP A 132 6.23 13.55 -7.03
CA ASP A 132 6.87 14.76 -7.56
C ASP A 132 6.06 16.05 -7.30
N GLU A 133 4.75 15.95 -7.07
CA GLU A 133 3.93 17.08 -6.62
C GLU A 133 4.12 17.36 -5.10
N ASP A 134 4.62 16.37 -4.33
CA ASP A 134 4.84 16.42 -2.87
C ASP A 134 6.23 17.00 -2.52
N GLN A 135 7.22 16.91 -3.42
CA GLN A 135 8.52 17.59 -3.29
C GLN A 135 8.45 19.12 -3.50
N SER A 136 7.26 19.67 -3.77
CA SER A 136 7.05 21.12 -3.84
C SER A 136 7.19 21.83 -2.47
N LEU A 137 7.27 21.09 -1.36
CA LEU A 137 7.60 21.64 -0.04
C LEU A 137 9.10 21.96 0.12
N GLU A 138 10.01 21.18 -0.49
CA GLU A 138 11.44 21.53 -0.53
C GLU A 138 11.71 22.76 -1.43
N GLN A 139 10.85 23.03 -2.41
CA GLN A 139 10.88 24.28 -3.18
C GLN A 139 10.25 25.48 -2.45
N LEU A 140 9.47 25.25 -1.40
CA LEU A 140 8.96 26.33 -0.54
C LEU A 140 9.98 26.74 0.51
N THR A 141 10.80 25.82 1.02
CA THR A 141 11.93 26.15 1.92
C THR A 141 13.12 26.75 1.16
N ALA A 142 13.31 26.43 -0.12
CA ALA A 142 14.34 27.05 -0.96
C ALA A 142 14.08 28.54 -1.30
N ASN A 143 12.90 29.07 -0.98
CA ASN A 143 12.54 30.50 -1.17
C ASN A 143 12.33 31.25 0.16
N ASP A 144 12.60 30.62 1.32
CA ASP A 144 12.61 31.30 2.61
C ASP A 144 14.07 31.53 3.04
N GLU A 145 14.71 32.52 2.39
CA GLU A 145 15.93 33.13 2.93
C GLU A 145 15.55 33.85 4.23
N GLY A 146 15.73 33.20 5.38
CA GLY A 146 15.35 33.83 6.64
C GLY A 146 15.62 33.06 7.93
N ASP A 147 16.88 33.09 8.34
CA ASP A 147 17.32 33.24 9.73
C ASP A 147 17.67 31.98 10.55
N GLU A 148 18.72 32.17 11.33
CA GLU A 148 19.63 31.21 11.93
C GLU A 148 19.19 30.86 13.36
N HIS A 149 19.03 29.57 13.73
CA HIS A 149 19.44 29.11 15.06
C HIS A 149 19.52 27.59 15.24
N ASP A 150 20.45 27.28 16.13
CA ASP A 150 21.04 26.04 16.63
C ASP A 150 20.12 24.87 17.04
N GLU A 151 20.68 23.68 16.82
CA GLU A 151 20.91 22.58 17.78
C GLU A 151 19.82 22.31 18.83
N ASP A 152 19.13 21.15 18.72
CA ASP A 152 19.23 20.04 19.69
C ASP A 152 18.08 19.01 19.61
N GLU A 153 18.48 17.76 19.86
CA GLU A 153 17.77 16.74 20.67
C GLU A 153 16.71 15.78 20.05
N HIS A 154 17.14 14.52 20.05
CA HIS A 154 16.41 13.26 20.29
C HIS A 154 15.03 12.95 19.65
N GLY A 155 15.02 11.82 18.93
CA GLY A 155 13.83 11.00 18.73
C GLY A 155 14.21 9.52 18.54
N MET A 156 14.55 8.83 19.63
CA MET A 156 14.54 7.37 19.69
C MET A 156 13.10 6.81 19.63
N VAL A 157 13.01 5.50 19.38
CA VAL A 157 11.90 4.54 19.61
C VAL A 157 11.07 4.28 18.33
N SER A 158 10.88 3.03 17.89
CA SER A 158 10.49 1.88 18.73
C SER A 158 11.11 0.52 18.41
N ASP A 159 11.79 -0.04 19.41
CA ASP A 159 12.08 -1.47 19.60
C ASP A 159 10.81 -2.32 19.90
N ASP A 160 9.61 -1.75 19.82
CA ASP A 160 8.35 -2.45 20.13
C ASP A 160 7.89 -3.42 19.03
N PHE A 161 8.41 -3.30 17.80
CA PHE A 161 8.04 -4.22 16.72
C PHE A 161 8.77 -5.57 16.83
N ALA A 162 9.99 -5.59 17.39
CA ALA A 162 10.78 -6.80 17.55
C ALA A 162 10.23 -7.74 18.64
N ASN A 163 9.54 -7.20 19.65
CA ASN A 163 9.00 -7.98 20.76
C ASN A 163 7.58 -8.52 20.51
N LEU A 164 6.90 -8.10 19.43
CA LEU A 164 5.55 -8.60 19.11
C LEU A 164 5.57 -10.06 18.61
N PHE A 165 6.73 -10.54 18.13
CA PHE A 165 6.88 -11.87 17.55
C PHE A 165 7.72 -12.86 18.39
N ASP A 166 8.23 -12.45 19.56
CA ASP A 166 9.05 -13.29 20.46
C ASP A 166 8.28 -13.85 21.69
N GLN A 167 6.95 -13.91 21.64
CA GLN A 167 6.16 -14.68 22.61
C GLN A 167 5.76 -16.03 22.03
N GLY A 168 6.66 -16.99 22.09
CA GLY A 168 6.34 -18.35 21.70
C GLY A 168 7.47 -19.36 21.74
N ASP A 169 8.15 -19.53 22.87
CA ASP A 169 8.79 -20.81 23.21
C ASP A 169 8.83 -21.01 24.74
N GLU A 170 7.68 -21.43 25.29
CA GLU A 170 7.64 -22.22 26.50
C GLU A 170 7.61 -23.71 26.12
N GLN A 171 8.78 -24.38 26.24
CA GLN A 171 8.93 -25.78 26.69
C GLN A 171 10.39 -26.21 26.87
#